data_AF-A0A957F5Y2-F1
#
_entry.id   AF-A0A957F5Y2-F1
#
_cell.length_a   1.000
_cell.length_b   1.000
_cell.length_c   1.000
_cell.angle_alpha   90.00
_cell.angle_beta   90.00
_cell.angle_gamma   90.00
#
_symmetry.space_group_name_H-M   'P 1'
#
loop_
_entity.id
_entity.type
_entity.pdbx_description
1 polymer ?
#
loop_
_entity_poly.entity_id
_entity_poly.type
_entity_poly.pdbx_seq_one_letter_code
_entity_poly.pdbx_strand_id
1 'polypeptide(L)'
;DKARLTPHIHAHYLNALPTPRSRKGSWVFPREIIGSTPWLAQLWAQRANLRDKRVLLAWGMKDIAFREKELSRWRVLFPQAAVVRYPDGGHFVQDEMGPELGARVAAFLAEGA
;
A
#
# COMPACT_ATOMS: atom_id res chain seq x y z
N ASP A 1 -0.19 -0.38 -14.63
CA ASP A 1 -0.08 -0.73 -16.06
C ASP A 1 -0.36 -2.23 -16.25
N LYS A 2 -1.37 -2.61 -17.04
CA LYS A 2 -1.69 -4.03 -17.26
C LYS A 2 -0.61 -4.77 -18.05
N ALA A 3 0.21 -4.07 -18.83
CA ALA A 3 1.30 -4.68 -19.59
C ALA A 3 2.39 -5.27 -18.67
N ARG A 4 2.53 -4.76 -17.44
CA ARG A 4 3.48 -5.28 -16.45
C ARG A 4 3.02 -6.58 -15.78
N LEU A 5 1.71 -6.84 -15.74
CA LEU A 5 1.16 -8.09 -15.24
C LEU A 5 1.14 -9.15 -16.35
N THR A 6 2.33 -9.65 -16.71
CA THR A 6 2.46 -10.70 -17.74
C THR A 6 1.72 -11.98 -17.31
N PRO A 7 1.37 -12.88 -18.24
CA PRO A 7 0.72 -14.15 -17.89
C PRO A 7 1.52 -14.97 -16.86
N HIS A 8 2.86 -14.95 -16.96
CA HIS A 8 3.74 -15.62 -16.01
C HIS A 8 3.63 -15.02 -14.59
N ILE A 9 3.68 -13.69 -14.46
CA ILE A 9 3.53 -13.00 -13.17
C ILE A 9 2.11 -13.22 -12.61
N HIS A 10 1.09 -13.13 -13.47
CA HIS A 10 -0.29 -13.37 -13.05
C HIS A 10 -0.48 -14.79 -12.53
N ALA A 11 0.15 -15.78 -13.15
CA ALA A 11 0.09 -17.17 -12.68
C ALA A 11 0.63 -17.33 -11.25
N HIS A 12 1.68 -16.58 -10.85
CA HIS A 12 2.16 -16.60 -9.47
C HIS A 12 1.10 -16.14 -8.46
N TYR A 13 0.35 -15.08 -8.77
CA TYR A 13 -0.75 -14.61 -7.91
C TYR A 13 -1.89 -15.63 -7.82
N LEU A 14 -2.25 -16.28 -8.94
CA LEU A 14 -3.33 -17.27 -8.96
C LEU A 14 -2.95 -18.58 -8.25
N ASN A 15 -1.70 -19.01 -8.39
CA ASN A 15 -1.19 -20.25 -7.80
C ASN A 15 -1.13 -20.20 -6.27
N ALA A 16 -1.07 -19.00 -5.67
CA ALA A 16 -1.20 -18.84 -4.22
C ALA A 16 -2.63 -19.11 -3.70
N LEU A 17 -3.64 -19.06 -4.59
CA LEU A 17 -5.06 -19.17 -4.25
C LEU A 17 -5.82 -20.17 -5.17
N PRO A 18 -5.34 -21.42 -5.32
CA PRO A 18 -5.77 -22.31 -6.39
C PRO A 18 -7.20 -22.85 -6.21
N THR A 19 -7.66 -22.99 -4.96
CA THR A 19 -8.97 -23.58 -4.64
C THR A 19 -9.97 -22.53 -4.14
N PRO A 20 -11.29 -22.79 -4.23
CA PRO A 20 -12.30 -21.94 -3.60
C PRO A 20 -12.05 -21.76 -2.08
N ARG A 21 -11.62 -22.82 -1.39
CA ARG A 21 -11.30 -22.76 0.04
C ARG A 21 -10.13 -21.82 0.34
N SER A 22 -9.06 -21.86 -0.46
CA SER A 22 -7.93 -20.94 -0.29
C SER A 22 -8.29 -19.48 -0.60
N ARG A 23 -9.32 -19.24 -1.42
CA ARG A 23 -9.81 -17.89 -1.76
C ARG A 23 -10.70 -17.24 -0.69
N LYS A 24 -10.97 -17.92 0.44
CA LYS A 24 -11.82 -17.38 1.51
C LYS A 24 -11.35 -15.98 1.97
N GLY A 25 -10.04 -15.78 2.15
CA GLY A 25 -9.49 -14.47 2.53
C GLY A 25 -9.80 -13.38 1.52
N SER A 26 -9.60 -13.65 0.22
CA SER A 26 -9.90 -12.72 -0.87
C SER A 26 -11.39 -12.37 -0.98
N TRP A 27 -12.28 -13.27 -0.57
CA TRP A 27 -13.72 -13.00 -0.54
C TRP A 27 -14.16 -12.22 0.70
N VAL A 28 -13.59 -12.54 1.87
CA VAL A 28 -13.92 -11.85 3.13
C VAL A 28 -13.36 -10.43 3.15
N PHE A 29 -12.14 -10.22 2.65
CA PHE A 29 -11.44 -8.95 2.79
C PHE A 29 -12.22 -7.73 2.24
N PRO A 30 -12.76 -7.75 0.99
CA PRO A 30 -13.53 -6.62 0.47
C PRO A 30 -14.79 -6.31 1.30
N ARG A 31 -15.45 -7.33 1.85
CA ARG A 31 -16.61 -7.14 2.74
C ARG A 31 -16.20 -6.41 4.02
N GLU A 32 -15.07 -6.79 4.60
CA GLU A 32 -14.59 -6.23 5.86
C GLU A 32 -14.00 -4.82 5.74
N ILE A 33 -13.65 -4.35 4.53
CA ILE A 33 -13.27 -2.93 4.32
C ILE A 33 -14.35 -1.99 4.88
N ILE A 34 -15.63 -2.33 4.69
CA ILE A 34 -16.77 -1.57 5.23
C ILE A 34 -17.29 -2.22 6.51
N GLY A 35 -17.44 -3.55 6.52
CA GLY A 35 -18.01 -4.30 7.65
C GLY A 35 -17.25 -4.11 8.97
N SER A 36 -15.94 -3.90 8.91
CA SER A 36 -15.10 -3.67 10.08
C SER A 36 -14.87 -2.19 10.40
N THR A 37 -15.68 -1.27 9.87
CA THR A 37 -15.57 0.19 10.14
C THR A 37 -15.43 0.53 11.63
N PRO A 38 -16.25 -0.02 12.56
CA PRO A 38 -16.11 0.29 13.98
C PRO A 38 -14.73 -0.06 14.54
N TRP A 39 -14.18 -1.21 14.14
CA TRP A 39 -12.87 -1.67 14.58
C TRP A 39 -11.73 -0.83 13.98
N LEU A 40 -11.80 -0.54 12.68
CA LEU A 40 -10.82 0.34 12.01
C LEU A 40 -10.81 1.75 12.62
N ALA A 41 -11.96 2.27 13.05
CA ALA A 41 -12.06 3.54 13.76
C ALA A 41 -11.35 3.51 15.13
N GLN A 42 -11.44 2.40 15.87
CA GLN A 42 -10.71 2.22 17.13
C GLN A 42 -9.18 2.21 16.92
N LEU A 43 -8.70 1.58 15.85
CA LEU A 43 -7.28 1.64 15.47
C LEU A 43 -6.86 3.06 15.11
N TRP A 44 -7.67 3.76 14.31
CA TRP A 44 -7.40 5.15 13.92
C TRP A 44 -7.35 6.10 15.13
N ALA A 45 -8.15 5.86 16.16
CA ALA A 45 -8.11 6.65 17.40
C ALA A 45 -6.73 6.58 18.09
N GLN A 46 -6.02 5.45 17.95
CA GLN A 46 -4.72 5.19 18.57
C GLN A 46 -3.52 5.62 17.70
N ARG A 47 -3.75 6.26 16.55
CA ARG A 47 -2.69 6.67 15.61
C ARG A 47 -1.56 7.51 16.21
N ALA A 48 -1.80 8.18 17.35
CA ALA A 48 -0.77 8.94 18.06
C ALA A 48 0.42 8.07 18.48
N ASN A 49 0.21 6.77 18.69
CA ASN A 49 1.28 5.80 19.02
C ASN A 49 2.32 5.65 17.89
N LEU A 50 2.02 6.14 16.68
CA LEU A 50 2.93 6.11 15.54
C LEU A 50 3.69 7.43 15.36
N ARG A 51 3.41 8.48 16.15
CA ARG A 51 3.91 9.85 15.92
C ARG A 51 5.43 9.93 15.78
N ASP A 52 6.16 9.18 16.60
CA ASP A 52 7.62 9.26 16.66
C ASP A 52 8.31 8.25 15.72
N LYS A 53 7.54 7.55 14.88
CA LYS A 53 8.10 6.64 13.89
C LYS A 53 8.59 7.43 12.68
N ARG A 54 9.75 7.04 12.15
CA ARG A 54 10.19 7.46 10.82
C ARG A 54 9.21 6.86 9.81
N VAL A 55 8.72 7.67 8.88
CA VAL A 55 7.72 7.25 7.88
C VAL A 55 8.20 7.56 6.47
N LEU A 56 8.09 6.57 5.58
CA LEU A 56 8.18 6.72 4.13
C LEU A 56 6.79 6.46 3.53
N LEU A 57 6.26 7.45 2.81
CA LEU A 57 5.02 7.36 2.03
C LEU A 57 5.40 7.23 0.55
N ALA A 58 5.21 6.04 -0.01
CA ALA A 58 5.42 5.74 -1.42
C ALA A 58 4.07 5.61 -2.12
N TRP A 59 3.76 6.50 -3.08
CA TRP A 59 2.40 6.67 -3.58
C TRP A 59 2.30 6.62 -5.09
N GLY A 60 1.44 5.74 -5.62
CA GLY A 60 1.09 5.70 -7.03
C GLY A 60 0.02 6.75 -7.37
N MET A 61 0.33 7.68 -8.28
CA MET A 61 -0.59 8.78 -8.59
C MET A 61 -1.75 8.39 -9.51
N LYS A 62 -1.71 7.20 -10.11
CA LYS A 62 -2.79 6.63 -10.94
C LYS A 62 -3.68 5.66 -10.16
N ASP A 63 -3.51 5.53 -8.84
CA ASP A 63 -4.36 4.68 -8.00
C ASP A 63 -5.81 5.22 -7.93
N ILE A 64 -6.78 4.35 -8.21
CA ILE A 64 -8.21 4.68 -8.21
C ILE A 64 -8.86 4.59 -6.83
N ALA A 65 -8.27 3.79 -5.92
CA ALA A 65 -8.73 3.52 -4.57
C ALA A 65 -8.11 4.49 -3.55
N PHE A 66 -6.80 4.74 -3.64
CA PHE A 66 -6.06 5.62 -2.73
C PHE A 66 -5.48 6.83 -3.47
N ARG A 67 -6.20 7.95 -3.43
CA ARG A 67 -5.90 9.14 -4.21
C ARG A 67 -5.11 10.16 -3.40
N GLU A 68 -4.84 11.31 -4.01
CA GLU A 68 -4.09 12.40 -3.36
C GLU A 68 -4.73 12.89 -2.05
N LYS A 69 -6.06 12.81 -1.92
CA LYS A 69 -6.75 13.15 -0.66
C LYS A 69 -6.36 12.22 0.49
N GLU A 70 -6.18 10.92 0.22
CA GLU A 70 -5.73 9.96 1.23
C GLU A 70 -4.25 10.20 1.58
N LEU A 71 -3.39 10.46 0.59
CA LEU A 71 -2.00 10.86 0.83
C LEU A 71 -1.92 12.12 1.70
N SER A 72 -2.76 13.12 1.42
CA SER A 72 -2.80 14.37 2.16
C SER A 72 -3.15 14.15 3.63
N ARG A 73 -4.10 13.25 3.93
CA ARG A 73 -4.43 12.85 5.31
C ARG A 73 -3.22 12.27 6.04
N TRP A 74 -2.45 11.41 5.37
CA TRP A 74 -1.23 10.84 5.96
C TRP A 74 -0.11 11.87 6.14
N ARG A 75 0.04 12.83 5.22
CA ARG A 75 1.02 13.93 5.35
C ARG A 75 0.70 14.87 6.50
N VAL A 76 -0.58 15.12 6.78
CA VAL A 76 -0.99 15.88 7.97
C VAL A 76 -0.64 15.12 9.25
N LEU A 77 -0.82 13.79 9.27
CA LEU A 77 -0.51 12.95 10.42
C LEU A 77 1.01 12.81 10.66
N PHE A 78 1.78 12.69 9.58
CA PHE A 78 3.23 12.52 9.61
C PHE A 78 3.91 13.68 8.84
N PRO A 79 4.01 14.87 9.44
CA PRO A 79 4.55 16.05 8.75
C PRO A 79 6.02 15.90 8.36
N GLN A 80 6.76 15.02 9.03
CA GLN A 80 8.17 14.71 8.73
C GLN A 80 8.34 13.48 7.83
N ALA A 81 7.25 12.90 7.30
CA ALA A 81 7.36 11.74 6.43
C ALA A 81 8.14 12.07 5.16
N ALA A 82 9.07 11.19 4.78
CA ALA A 82 9.61 11.18 3.44
C ALA A 82 8.49 10.78 2.47
N VAL A 83 8.24 11.58 1.42
CA VAL A 83 7.19 11.30 0.44
C VAL A 83 7.80 11.11 -0.93
N VAL A 84 7.52 9.95 -1.55
CA VAL A 84 7.79 9.70 -2.97
C VAL A 84 6.46 9.49 -3.68
N ARG A 85 6.30 10.21 -4.78
CA ARG A 85 5.15 10.08 -5.69
C ARG A 85 5.64 9.46 -6.98
N TYR A 86 4.94 8.45 -7.45
CA TYR A 86 5.18 7.82 -8.75
C TYR A 86 4.09 8.27 -9.71
N PRO A 87 4.38 9.22 -10.64
CA PRO A 87 3.40 9.72 -11.59
C PRO A 87 2.75 8.61 -12.42
N ASP A 88 3.52 7.56 -12.74
CA ASP A 88 3.06 6.44 -13.55
C ASP A 88 2.59 5.22 -12.75
N GLY A 89 2.75 5.22 -11.43
CA GLY A 89 2.35 4.11 -10.57
C GLY A 89 0.85 4.11 -10.28
N GLY A 90 0.23 2.94 -10.38
CA GLY A 90 -1.15 2.69 -9.96
C GLY A 90 -1.25 2.12 -8.54
N HIS A 91 -2.21 1.20 -8.37
CA HIS A 91 -2.51 0.59 -7.07
C HIS A 91 -1.44 -0.40 -6.59
N PHE A 92 -0.74 -1.07 -7.52
CA PHE A 92 0.26 -2.09 -7.20
C PHE A 92 1.66 -1.50 -7.34
N VAL A 93 1.97 -0.46 -6.57
CA VAL A 93 3.23 0.30 -6.65
C VAL A 93 4.46 -0.60 -6.58
N GLN A 94 4.42 -1.70 -5.83
CA GLN A 94 5.52 -2.67 -5.74
C GLN A 94 5.77 -3.46 -7.03
N ASP A 95 4.72 -3.77 -7.79
CA ASP A 95 4.83 -4.49 -9.06
C ASP A 95 5.13 -3.51 -10.21
N GLU A 96 4.63 -2.29 -10.08
CA GLU A 96 4.80 -1.26 -11.09
C GLU A 96 6.17 -0.59 -10.93
N MET A 97 6.55 -0.15 -9.75
CA MET A 97 7.76 0.67 -9.49
C MET A 97 8.79 -0.08 -8.66
N GLY A 98 8.88 -1.42 -8.81
CA GLY A 98 9.67 -2.29 -7.94
C GLY A 98 11.12 -1.83 -7.72
N PRO A 99 11.93 -1.62 -8.78
CA PRO A 99 13.31 -1.15 -8.64
C PRO A 99 13.42 0.21 -7.92
N GLU A 100 12.59 1.18 -8.30
CA GLU A 100 12.60 2.53 -7.73
C GLU A 100 12.12 2.55 -6.28
N LEU A 101 11.08 1.76 -5.97
CA LEU A 101 10.56 1.57 -4.61
C LEU A 101 11.60 0.89 -3.74
N GLY A 102 12.22 -0.20 -4.22
CA GLY A 102 13.25 -0.92 -3.51
C GLY A 102 14.44 -0.03 -3.15
N ALA A 103 14.96 0.72 -4.13
CA ALA A 103 16.04 1.69 -3.90
C ALA A 103 15.64 2.76 -2.87
N ARG A 104 14.39 3.26 -2.93
CA ARG A 104 13.92 4.27 -1.97
C ARG A 104 13.80 3.71 -0.56
N VAL A 105 13.29 2.49 -0.40
CA VAL A 105 13.19 1.80 0.89
C VAL A 105 14.58 1.57 1.47
N ALA A 106 15.54 1.08 0.66
CA ALA A 106 16.91 0.84 1.12
C ALA A 106 17.59 2.13 1.62
N ALA A 107 17.49 3.22 0.86
CA ALA A 107 18.02 4.52 1.27
C ALA A 107 17.37 5.02 2.57
N PHE A 108 16.03 4.94 2.66
CA PHE A 108 15.29 5.36 3.84
C PHE A 108 15.71 4.58 5.11
N LEU A 109 15.96 3.28 4.99
CA LEU A 109 16.43 2.48 6.12
C LEU A 109 17.86 2.84 6.53
N ALA A 110 18.76 3.10 5.57
CA ALA A 110 20.14 3.48 5.83
C ALA A 110 20.29 4.86 6.50
N GLU A 111 19.40 5.81 6.21
CA GLU A 111 19.40 7.18 6.79
C GLU A 111 19.17 7.24 8.32
N GLY A 112 18.87 6.11 8.98
CA GLY A 112 18.73 6.07 10.45
C GLY A 112 19.40 4.87 11.10
N ALA A 113 20.37 4.25 10.42
CA ALA A 113 21.33 3.32 11.00
C ALA A 113 22.53 4.08 11.59
#